data_AF-A0AAJ4ARK7-F1
#
_entry.id   AF-A0AAJ4ARK7-F1
#
_cell.length_a   1.000
_cell.length_b   1.000
_cell.length_c   1.000
_cell.angle_alpha   90.00
_cell.angle_beta   90.00
_cell.angle_gamma   90.00
#
_symmetry.space_group_name_H-M   'P 1'
#
loop_
_entity.id
_entity.type
_entity.pdbx_description
1 polymer ?
#
loop_
_entity_poly.entity_id
_entity_poly.type
_entity_poly.pdbx_seq_one_letter_code
_entity_poly.pdbx_strand_id
1 'polypeptide(L)'
;MSNKPIDLERLVHESLEQLGWEADAKKIAERVQRLNIGLPLEDEFSIICGWLGHCNLIHKLDQQQFPGSSKDTFQVPDLLANFSIRDGGPCTVLIEVKSSKKNVMSFRPDYVSKLRAYGELLGLPVLIAWKKMGIWSLVSLDAFSKAKKNYNLNFNDAMRNSLLSKIAGDFSYTPREKSGVHISFKKEKLVETIEVDNGVQEKWHMVIDDVYFTNGDGDRLKELSPIAQQLFHSWDLTTTETHSDSHVLMHNVVEEQSSLFAHMALTRLLSFHGREDEVHWRHHLGEHSALSNIQDYRKGIEENLHAGIVRYIFDIEPANMPIFLK
;
A
#
# COMPACT_ATOMS: atom_id res chain seq x y z
N MET A 1 27.76 -4.87 8.80
CA MET A 1 27.61 -5.98 7.84
C MET A 1 26.14 -6.05 7.49
N SER A 2 25.78 -5.74 6.25
CA SER A 2 24.40 -5.76 5.77
C SER A 2 23.84 -7.19 5.91
N ASN A 3 22.64 -7.35 6.48
CA ASN A 3 22.01 -8.64 6.69
C ASN A 3 21.91 -9.38 5.35
N LYS A 4 22.60 -10.52 5.24
CA LYS A 4 22.53 -11.41 4.08
C LYS A 4 21.08 -11.90 3.93
N PRO A 5 20.50 -11.92 2.72
CA PRO A 5 19.14 -12.42 2.50
C PRO A 5 18.98 -13.86 3.01
N ILE A 6 17.85 -14.18 3.64
CA ILE A 6 17.56 -15.51 4.19
C ILE A 6 17.53 -16.58 3.07
N ASP A 7 17.19 -16.19 1.84
CA ASP A 7 17.07 -17.06 0.67
C ASP A 7 18.03 -16.66 -0.47
N LEU A 8 19.22 -16.13 -0.14
CA LEU A 8 20.19 -15.64 -1.12
C LEU A 8 20.47 -16.65 -2.25
N GLU A 9 20.61 -17.92 -1.91
CA GLU A 9 20.90 -18.99 -2.87
C GLU A 9 19.78 -19.11 -3.93
N ARG A 10 18.51 -18.97 -3.51
CA ARG A 10 17.34 -18.95 -4.40
C ARG A 10 17.33 -17.69 -5.26
N LEU A 11 17.64 -16.52 -4.68
CA LEU A 11 17.67 -15.24 -5.41
C LEU A 11 18.76 -15.22 -6.49
N VAL A 12 19.93 -15.81 -6.19
CA VAL A 12 21.01 -15.98 -7.16
C VAL A 12 20.56 -16.92 -8.29
N HIS A 13 19.92 -18.04 -7.96
CA HIS A 13 19.38 -18.97 -8.95
C HIS A 13 18.35 -18.30 -9.88
N GLU A 14 17.35 -17.61 -9.34
CA GLU A 14 16.34 -16.88 -10.13
C GLU A 14 16.96 -15.77 -11.00
N SER A 15 17.98 -15.08 -10.47
CA SER A 15 18.69 -14.05 -11.24
C SER A 15 19.40 -14.64 -12.45
N LEU A 16 20.06 -15.79 -12.27
CA LEU A 16 20.75 -16.50 -13.35
C LEU A 16 19.77 -17.09 -14.37
N GLU A 17 18.65 -17.65 -13.92
CA GLU A 17 17.61 -18.18 -14.81
C GLU A 17 17.04 -17.10 -15.73
N GLN A 18 16.83 -15.88 -15.21
CA GLN A 18 16.26 -14.78 -15.98
C GLN A 18 17.26 -14.04 -16.86
N LEU A 19 18.51 -13.88 -16.40
CA LEU A 19 19.54 -13.13 -17.13
C LEU A 19 20.37 -14.03 -18.07
N GLY A 20 20.34 -15.34 -17.84
CA GLY A 20 21.20 -16.33 -18.50
C GLY A 20 22.59 -16.45 -17.84
N TRP A 21 23.26 -17.57 -18.11
CA TRP A 21 24.57 -17.93 -17.52
C TRP A 21 25.71 -16.99 -17.90
N GLU A 22 25.57 -16.23 -19.00
CA GLU A 22 26.57 -15.28 -19.50
C GLU A 22 26.43 -13.87 -18.90
N ALA A 23 25.51 -13.67 -17.95
CA ALA A 23 25.31 -12.38 -17.31
C ALA A 23 26.53 -11.98 -16.45
N ASP A 24 26.97 -10.73 -16.58
CA ASP A 24 28.07 -10.23 -15.75
C ASP A 24 27.68 -10.13 -14.26
N ALA A 25 28.68 -10.24 -13.39
CA ALA A 25 28.48 -10.25 -11.94
C ALA A 25 27.76 -9.01 -11.40
N LYS A 26 27.89 -7.85 -12.06
CA LYS A 26 27.23 -6.62 -11.65
C LYS A 26 25.72 -6.71 -11.92
N LYS A 27 25.32 -7.19 -13.11
CA LYS A 27 23.90 -7.40 -13.44
C LYS A 27 23.25 -8.46 -12.54
N ILE A 28 23.98 -9.53 -12.21
CA ILE A 28 23.50 -10.53 -11.25
C ILE A 28 23.33 -9.90 -9.87
N ALA A 29 24.32 -9.16 -9.36
CA ALA A 29 24.24 -8.50 -8.06
C ALA A 29 23.08 -7.48 -7.99
N GLU A 30 22.92 -6.65 -9.03
CA GLU A 30 21.79 -5.73 -9.14
C GLU A 30 20.44 -6.46 -9.17
N ARG A 31 20.37 -7.62 -9.84
CA ARG A 31 19.13 -8.41 -9.93
C ARG A 31 18.82 -9.10 -8.61
N VAL A 32 19.80 -9.72 -7.97
CA VAL A 32 19.70 -10.31 -6.63
C VAL A 32 19.27 -9.23 -5.63
N GLN A 33 19.88 -8.05 -5.67
CA GLN A 33 19.51 -6.93 -4.79
C GLN A 33 18.06 -6.48 -5.05
N ARG A 34 17.64 -6.35 -6.32
CA ARG A 34 16.24 -6.02 -6.66
C ARG A 34 15.24 -7.10 -6.22
N LEU A 35 15.59 -8.38 -6.37
CA LEU A 35 14.75 -9.48 -5.92
C LEU A 35 14.71 -9.56 -4.38
N ASN A 36 15.82 -9.24 -3.71
CA ASN A 36 15.95 -9.22 -2.24
C ASN A 36 15.21 -8.06 -1.57
N ILE A 37 15.32 -6.84 -2.11
CA ILE A 37 14.51 -5.68 -1.67
C ILE A 37 13.03 -6.02 -1.80
N GLY A 38 12.70 -6.98 -2.69
CA GLY A 38 11.34 -7.36 -3.02
C GLY A 38 10.79 -6.30 -3.96
N LEU A 39 10.39 -6.73 -5.14
CA LEU A 39 9.24 -6.21 -5.89
C LEU A 39 9.18 -6.91 -7.26
N PRO A 40 8.77 -8.18 -7.34
CA PRO A 40 7.67 -8.47 -8.25
C PRO A 40 6.46 -7.66 -7.74
N LEU A 41 5.81 -6.92 -8.62
CA LEU A 41 4.58 -6.16 -8.33
C LEU A 41 3.51 -7.02 -7.65
N GLU A 42 3.56 -8.33 -7.92
CA GLU A 42 2.74 -9.37 -7.31
C GLU A 42 2.94 -9.50 -5.80
N ASP A 43 4.16 -9.37 -5.27
CA ASP A 43 4.42 -9.49 -3.82
C ASP A 43 3.73 -8.34 -3.09
N GLU A 44 3.95 -7.11 -3.55
CA GLU A 44 3.30 -5.92 -3.01
C GLU A 44 1.78 -6.05 -3.08
N PHE A 45 1.24 -6.42 -4.24
CA PHE A 45 -0.19 -6.57 -4.39
C PHE A 45 -0.76 -7.67 -3.49
N SER A 46 -0.03 -8.78 -3.31
CA SER A 46 -0.42 -9.88 -2.43
C SER A 46 -0.47 -9.46 -0.97
N ILE A 47 0.52 -8.71 -0.51
CA ILE A 47 0.57 -8.15 0.85
C ILE A 47 -0.55 -7.14 1.04
N ILE A 48 -0.82 -6.28 0.05
CA ILE A 48 -1.95 -5.34 0.10
C ILE A 48 -3.27 -6.10 0.20
N CYS A 49 -3.52 -7.12 -0.61
CA CYS A 49 -4.76 -7.90 -0.53
C CYS A 49 -4.90 -8.63 0.80
N GLY A 50 -3.83 -9.30 1.26
CA GLY A 50 -3.79 -9.97 2.57
C GLY A 50 -4.00 -8.99 3.73
N TRP A 51 -3.42 -7.79 3.60
CA TRP A 51 -3.68 -6.70 4.50
C TRP A 51 -5.15 -6.31 4.38
N LEU A 52 -5.75 -5.86 3.27
CA LEU A 52 -7.09 -5.22 3.24
C LEU A 52 -8.28 -5.96 3.92
N GLY A 53 -8.12 -7.24 4.29
CA GLY A 53 -8.90 -7.85 5.37
C GLY A 53 -10.00 -8.77 4.89
N HIS A 54 -10.28 -8.75 3.58
CA HIS A 54 -11.20 -9.69 2.93
C HIS A 54 -10.48 -10.79 2.16
N CYS A 55 -9.14 -10.81 2.07
CA CYS A 55 -8.42 -11.87 1.37
C CYS A 55 -8.23 -13.10 2.26
N ASN A 56 -8.82 -14.22 1.86
CA ASN A 56 -8.67 -15.51 2.56
C ASN A 56 -7.42 -16.27 2.08
N LEU A 57 -7.09 -16.11 0.80
CA LEU A 57 -5.96 -16.78 0.15
C LEU A 57 -5.48 -15.94 -1.01
N ILE A 58 -4.16 -15.84 -1.16
CA ILE A 58 -3.52 -15.37 -2.38
C ILE A 58 -2.32 -16.27 -2.68
N HIS A 59 -2.24 -16.73 -3.92
CA HIS A 59 -1.29 -17.74 -4.37
C HIS A 59 -0.67 -17.30 -5.70
N LYS A 60 0.66 -17.31 -5.78
CA LYS A 60 1.38 -17.02 -7.01
C LYS A 60 1.39 -18.21 -7.96
N LEU A 61 0.95 -18.00 -9.19
CA LEU A 61 0.89 -19.07 -10.18
C LEU A 61 2.20 -19.14 -10.97
N ASP A 62 2.71 -20.36 -11.15
CA ASP A 62 3.86 -20.60 -12.02
C ASP A 62 3.46 -20.43 -13.50
N GLN A 63 4.31 -19.73 -14.24
CA GLN A 63 4.16 -19.47 -15.67
C GLN A 63 4.75 -20.59 -16.54
N GLN A 64 5.43 -21.57 -15.92
CA GLN A 64 5.87 -22.78 -16.61
C GLN A 64 4.65 -23.61 -17.02
N GLN A 65 4.53 -23.87 -18.33
CA GLN A 65 3.46 -24.68 -18.89
C GLN A 65 4.05 -25.83 -19.71
N PHE A 66 3.38 -26.98 -19.63
CA PHE A 66 3.68 -28.17 -20.43
C PHE A 66 2.37 -28.79 -20.95
N PRO A 67 2.31 -29.25 -22.22
CA PRO A 67 3.34 -29.10 -23.26
C PRO A 67 3.55 -27.63 -23.64
N GLY A 68 4.75 -27.26 -24.11
CA GLY A 68 5.08 -25.86 -24.38
C GLY A 68 4.14 -25.15 -25.38
N SER A 69 3.47 -25.92 -26.25
CA SER A 69 2.45 -25.43 -27.19
C SER A 69 1.20 -24.89 -26.51
N SER A 70 0.94 -25.20 -25.23
CA SER A 70 -0.19 -24.63 -24.49
C SER A 70 -0.14 -23.11 -24.40
N LYS A 71 1.06 -22.52 -24.46
CA LYS A 71 1.29 -21.07 -24.47
C LYS A 71 0.71 -20.37 -25.69
N ASP A 72 0.37 -21.12 -26.74
CA ASP A 72 -0.33 -20.57 -27.92
C ASP A 72 -1.82 -20.32 -27.66
N THR A 73 -2.38 -20.97 -26.65
CA THR A 73 -3.80 -20.87 -26.30
C THR A 73 -4.04 -20.21 -24.94
N PHE A 74 -3.11 -20.39 -23.99
CA PHE A 74 -3.30 -20.00 -22.61
C PHE A 74 -2.20 -19.08 -22.11
N GLN A 75 -2.62 -18.07 -21.36
CA GLN A 75 -1.75 -17.25 -20.54
C GLN A 75 -2.19 -17.47 -19.09
N VAL A 76 -1.31 -18.04 -18.28
CA VAL A 76 -1.56 -18.20 -16.84
C VAL A 76 -1.45 -16.81 -16.20
N PRO A 77 -2.45 -16.34 -15.44
CA PRO A 77 -2.34 -15.08 -14.71
C PRO A 77 -1.32 -15.16 -13.59
N ASP A 78 -0.83 -14.02 -13.10
CA ASP A 78 0.21 -14.01 -12.07
C ASP A 78 -0.26 -14.59 -10.71
N LEU A 79 -1.53 -14.38 -10.35
CA LEU A 79 -2.08 -14.75 -9.04
C LEU A 79 -3.43 -15.47 -9.13
N LEU A 80 -3.69 -16.34 -8.16
CA LEU A 80 -5.01 -16.82 -7.77
C LEU A 80 -5.35 -16.23 -6.40
N ALA A 81 -6.52 -15.63 -6.25
CA ALA A 81 -6.96 -15.08 -4.96
C ALA A 81 -8.39 -15.50 -4.63
N ASN A 82 -8.65 -15.72 -3.34
CA ASN A 82 -9.98 -15.95 -2.79
C ASN A 82 -10.30 -14.85 -1.78
N PHE A 83 -11.43 -14.19 -1.97
CA PHE A 83 -11.91 -13.10 -1.13
C PHE A 83 -13.24 -13.44 -0.47
N SER A 84 -13.44 -12.94 0.75
CA SER A 84 -14.72 -12.90 1.46
C SER A 84 -15.39 -11.56 1.21
N ILE A 85 -16.27 -11.47 0.21
CA ILE A 85 -16.96 -10.22 -0.13
C ILE A 85 -17.98 -9.88 0.95
N ARG A 86 -17.99 -8.62 1.42
CA ARG A 86 -19.01 -8.12 2.33
C ARG A 86 -20.38 -8.23 1.65
N ASP A 87 -21.32 -8.91 2.30
CA ASP A 87 -22.66 -9.22 1.80
C ASP A 87 -22.71 -10.20 0.61
N GLY A 88 -21.62 -10.93 0.35
CA GLY A 88 -21.51 -11.94 -0.69
C GLY A 88 -20.92 -13.27 -0.19
N GLY A 89 -20.94 -14.27 -1.06
CA GLY A 89 -20.19 -15.51 -0.86
C GLY A 89 -18.69 -15.36 -1.14
N PRO A 90 -17.91 -16.44 -1.02
CA PRO A 90 -16.51 -16.44 -1.42
C PRO A 90 -16.37 -16.12 -2.92
N CYS A 91 -15.44 -15.24 -3.27
CA CYS A 91 -15.13 -14.86 -4.63
C CYS A 91 -13.70 -15.28 -4.97
N THR A 92 -13.57 -16.31 -5.80
CA THR A 92 -12.27 -16.76 -6.30
C THR A 92 -12.02 -16.14 -7.67
N VAL A 93 -10.86 -15.54 -7.85
CA VAL A 93 -10.49 -14.80 -9.06
C VAL A 93 -9.05 -15.10 -9.45
N LEU A 94 -8.75 -14.98 -10.74
CA LEU A 94 -7.38 -14.92 -11.24
C LEU A 94 -6.98 -13.45 -11.42
N ILE A 95 -5.73 -13.09 -11.14
CA ILE A 95 -5.27 -11.70 -11.21
C ILE A 95 -3.97 -11.62 -12.00
N GLU A 96 -3.98 -10.85 -13.07
CA GLU A 96 -2.78 -10.41 -13.77
C GLU A 96 -2.31 -9.08 -13.18
N VAL A 97 -1.05 -9.01 -12.78
CA VAL A 97 -0.46 -7.85 -12.13
C VAL A 97 0.37 -7.04 -13.13
N LYS A 98 0.13 -5.73 -13.14
CA LYS A 98 0.81 -4.79 -14.04
C LYS A 98 1.11 -3.47 -13.35
N SER A 99 2.20 -2.86 -13.79
CA SER A 99 2.47 -1.44 -13.52
C SER A 99 2.78 -0.71 -14.81
N SER A 100 2.43 0.57 -14.86
CA SER A 100 2.82 1.43 -15.98
C SER A 100 2.87 2.88 -15.55
N LYS A 101 3.85 3.61 -16.08
CA LYS A 101 3.87 5.08 -15.99
C LYS A 101 2.89 5.73 -16.98
N LYS A 102 2.44 4.99 -18.00
CA LYS A 102 1.48 5.49 -19.01
C LYS A 102 0.09 5.59 -18.40
N ASN A 103 -0.70 6.54 -18.88
CA ASN A 103 -2.10 6.69 -18.45
C ASN A 103 -3.05 5.69 -19.12
N VAL A 104 -2.57 4.92 -20.10
CA VAL A 104 -3.35 3.92 -20.83
C VAL A 104 -2.56 2.61 -20.81
N MET A 105 -3.21 1.57 -20.31
CA MET A 105 -2.76 0.19 -20.46
C MET A 105 -3.27 -0.35 -21.79
N SER A 106 -2.41 -1.07 -22.51
CA SER A 106 -2.74 -1.60 -23.83
C SER A 106 -2.31 -3.05 -23.93
N PHE A 107 -3.27 -3.92 -24.20
CA PHE A 107 -3.05 -5.34 -24.43
C PHE A 107 -3.33 -5.72 -25.87
N ARG A 108 -2.49 -6.60 -26.40
CA ARG A 108 -2.73 -7.17 -27.73
C ARG A 108 -3.93 -8.14 -27.66
N PRO A 109 -4.72 -8.26 -28.74
CA PRO A 109 -5.88 -9.15 -28.75
C PRO A 109 -5.56 -10.60 -28.41
N ASP A 110 -4.43 -11.13 -28.90
CA ASP A 110 -3.98 -12.50 -28.64
C ASP A 110 -3.70 -12.74 -27.16
N TYR A 111 -3.09 -11.76 -26.48
CA TYR A 111 -2.82 -11.84 -25.06
C TYR A 111 -4.12 -11.82 -24.23
N VAL A 112 -5.07 -10.94 -24.56
CA VAL A 112 -6.40 -10.90 -23.92
C VAL A 112 -7.14 -12.22 -24.14
N SER A 113 -7.12 -12.77 -25.36
CA SER A 113 -7.78 -14.06 -25.63
C SER A 113 -7.16 -15.20 -24.85
N LYS A 114 -5.83 -15.22 -24.68
CA LYS A 114 -5.12 -16.25 -23.92
C LYS A 114 -5.41 -16.19 -22.42
N LEU A 115 -5.49 -14.99 -21.85
CA LEU A 115 -5.92 -14.78 -20.46
C LEU A 115 -7.37 -15.24 -20.26
N ARG A 116 -8.26 -14.83 -21.17
CA ARG A 116 -9.68 -15.22 -21.15
C ARG A 116 -9.85 -16.73 -21.24
N ALA A 117 -9.16 -17.39 -22.18
CA ALA A 117 -9.21 -18.84 -22.34
C ALA A 117 -8.76 -19.59 -21.08
N TYR A 118 -7.76 -19.08 -20.35
CA TYR A 118 -7.33 -19.69 -19.10
C TYR A 118 -8.35 -19.48 -17.97
N GLY A 119 -8.96 -18.30 -17.88
CA GLY A 119 -10.09 -18.06 -16.96
C GLY A 119 -11.28 -18.97 -17.24
N GLU A 120 -11.67 -19.11 -18.51
CA GLU A 120 -12.73 -20.01 -18.96
C GLU A 120 -12.44 -21.49 -18.63
N LEU A 121 -11.19 -21.93 -18.83
CA LEU A 121 -10.73 -23.27 -18.48
C LEU A 121 -10.97 -23.61 -17.00
N LEU A 122 -10.75 -22.64 -16.12
CA LEU A 122 -10.92 -22.80 -14.66
C LEU A 122 -12.31 -22.39 -14.15
N GLY A 123 -13.14 -21.78 -15.00
CA GLY A 123 -14.41 -21.18 -14.59
C GLY A 123 -14.25 -19.99 -13.64
N LEU A 124 -13.12 -19.27 -13.72
CA LEU A 124 -12.78 -18.16 -12.83
C LEU A 124 -12.71 -16.83 -13.60
N PRO A 125 -13.22 -15.72 -13.01
CA PRO A 125 -13.04 -14.40 -13.60
C PRO A 125 -11.57 -13.99 -13.58
N VAL A 126 -11.15 -13.24 -14.60
CA VAL A 126 -9.79 -12.69 -14.70
C VAL A 126 -9.84 -11.19 -14.41
N LEU A 127 -9.08 -10.76 -13.43
CA LEU A 127 -8.90 -9.37 -13.04
C LEU A 127 -7.51 -8.87 -13.41
N ILE A 128 -7.38 -7.56 -13.54
CA ILE A 128 -6.13 -6.85 -13.77
C ILE A 128 -5.87 -5.97 -12.55
N ALA A 129 -4.79 -6.25 -11.82
CA ALA A 129 -4.26 -5.36 -10.80
C ALA A 129 -3.29 -4.38 -11.47
N TRP A 130 -3.65 -3.10 -11.51
CA TRP A 130 -2.84 -2.05 -12.12
C TRP A 130 -2.38 -1.02 -11.10
N LYS A 131 -1.05 -0.98 -10.87
CA LYS A 131 -0.38 0.10 -10.13
C LYS A 131 0.01 1.27 -11.02
N LYS A 132 -0.36 2.49 -10.60
CA LYS A 132 0.16 3.75 -11.15
C LYS A 132 0.25 4.82 -10.05
N MET A 133 1.39 5.50 -9.99
CA MET A 133 1.63 6.60 -9.02
C MET A 133 1.35 6.20 -7.56
N GLY A 134 1.70 4.96 -7.20
CA GLY A 134 1.46 4.43 -5.84
C GLY A 134 0.02 3.97 -5.56
N ILE A 135 -0.90 4.19 -6.50
CA ILE A 135 -2.30 3.80 -6.37
C ILE A 135 -2.53 2.48 -7.10
N TRP A 136 -3.25 1.57 -6.45
CA TRP A 136 -3.70 0.32 -7.04
C TRP A 136 -5.14 0.42 -7.51
N SER A 137 -5.42 -0.23 -8.64
CA SER A 137 -6.78 -0.50 -9.11
C SER A 137 -6.89 -1.98 -9.43
N LEU A 138 -8.05 -2.58 -9.16
CA LEU A 138 -8.33 -3.98 -9.47
C LEU A 138 -9.59 -4.04 -10.31
N VAL A 139 -9.49 -4.44 -11.57
CA VAL A 139 -10.61 -4.34 -12.52
C VAL A 139 -10.83 -5.64 -13.26
N SER A 140 -12.06 -5.90 -13.71
CA SER A 140 -12.32 -7.01 -14.62
C SER A 140 -11.55 -6.83 -15.93
N LEU A 141 -11.05 -7.93 -16.52
CA LEU A 141 -10.50 -7.94 -17.87
C LEU A 141 -11.50 -7.37 -18.89
N ASP A 142 -12.80 -7.50 -18.65
CA ASP A 142 -13.86 -6.96 -19.51
C ASP A 142 -13.99 -5.43 -19.47
N ALA A 143 -13.31 -4.74 -18.54
CA ALA A 143 -13.23 -3.29 -18.53
C ALA A 143 -12.40 -2.75 -19.71
N PHE A 144 -11.57 -3.59 -20.33
CA PHE A 144 -10.78 -3.19 -21.49
C PHE A 144 -11.64 -3.12 -22.75
N SER A 145 -11.58 -1.99 -23.44
CA SER A 145 -12.29 -1.79 -24.70
C SER A 145 -11.35 -1.89 -25.89
N LYS A 146 -11.81 -2.52 -26.98
CA LYS A 146 -11.03 -2.56 -28.22
C LYS A 146 -11.00 -1.16 -28.82
N ALA A 147 -9.80 -0.60 -28.96
CA ALA A 147 -9.58 0.66 -29.67
C ALA A 147 -9.50 0.37 -31.18
N LYS A 148 -8.32 0.55 -31.80
CA LYS A 148 -8.09 0.18 -33.22
C LYS A 148 -7.62 -1.27 -33.37
N LYS A 149 -6.45 -1.56 -32.79
CA LYS A 149 -5.81 -2.88 -32.84
C LYS A 149 -5.80 -3.58 -31.49
N ASN A 150 -5.55 -2.82 -30.44
CA ASN A 150 -5.37 -3.34 -29.09
C ASN A 150 -6.59 -3.05 -28.21
N TYR A 151 -6.69 -3.81 -27.12
CA TYR A 151 -7.58 -3.55 -26.01
C TYR A 151 -6.91 -2.53 -25.09
N ASN A 152 -7.63 -1.47 -24.75
CA ASN A 152 -7.11 -0.37 -23.94
C ASN A 152 -8.00 -0.11 -22.72
N LEU A 153 -7.36 0.30 -21.63
CA LEU A 153 -8.02 0.84 -20.46
C LEU A 153 -7.21 2.06 -19.99
N ASN A 154 -7.86 3.21 -19.84
CA ASN A 154 -7.20 4.36 -19.22
C ASN A 154 -7.31 4.27 -17.69
N PHE A 155 -6.39 4.93 -16.99
CA PHE A 155 -6.32 4.81 -15.54
C PHE A 155 -7.54 5.41 -14.82
N ASN A 156 -8.16 6.44 -15.37
CA ASN A 156 -9.35 7.05 -14.77
C ASN A 156 -10.52 6.06 -14.79
N ASP A 157 -10.71 5.35 -15.90
CA ASP A 157 -11.71 4.29 -16.02
C ASP A 157 -11.35 3.08 -15.15
N ALA A 158 -10.06 2.78 -14.98
CA ALA A 158 -9.62 1.73 -14.06
C ALA A 158 -9.99 2.06 -12.61
N MET A 159 -9.72 3.30 -12.17
CA MET A 159 -10.10 3.78 -10.83
C MET A 159 -11.62 3.79 -10.64
N ARG A 160 -12.36 4.30 -11.63
CA ARG A 160 -13.83 4.38 -11.60
C ARG A 160 -14.52 3.01 -11.48
N ASN A 161 -13.87 1.94 -11.94
CA ASN A 161 -14.38 0.58 -11.92
C ASN A 161 -13.56 -0.34 -11.02
N SER A 162 -12.75 0.22 -10.11
CA SER A 162 -11.92 -0.57 -9.20
C SER A 162 -12.81 -1.36 -8.25
N LEU A 163 -12.46 -2.63 -8.09
CA LEU A 163 -13.11 -3.60 -7.22
C LEU A 163 -12.42 -3.71 -5.86
N LEU A 164 -11.30 -3.02 -5.64
CA LEU A 164 -10.50 -3.15 -4.41
C LEU A 164 -11.34 -2.96 -3.14
N SER A 165 -12.22 -1.96 -3.12
CA SER A 165 -13.08 -1.73 -1.96
C SER A 165 -14.11 -2.85 -1.78
N LYS A 166 -14.78 -3.23 -2.87
CA LYS A 166 -15.81 -4.28 -2.86
C LYS A 166 -15.26 -5.66 -2.49
N ILE A 167 -14.14 -6.07 -3.08
CA ILE A 167 -13.65 -7.45 -2.98
C ILE A 167 -12.48 -7.60 -2.00
N ALA A 168 -11.53 -6.67 -1.97
CA ALA A 168 -10.36 -6.78 -1.12
C ALA A 168 -10.55 -6.13 0.26
N GLY A 169 -11.52 -5.22 0.41
CA GLY A 169 -11.81 -4.52 1.66
C GLY A 169 -11.19 -3.13 1.75
N ASP A 170 -10.68 -2.59 0.63
CA ASP A 170 -10.18 -1.21 0.58
C ASP A 170 -11.27 -0.20 0.92
N PHE A 171 -10.86 0.97 1.40
CA PHE A 171 -11.77 2.07 1.68
C PHE A 171 -10.99 3.38 1.64
N SER A 172 -11.70 4.49 1.48
CA SER A 172 -11.11 5.82 1.57
C SER A 172 -11.54 6.50 2.85
N TYR A 173 -10.67 7.34 3.42
CA TYR A 173 -11.01 8.13 4.61
C TYR A 173 -10.44 9.53 4.54
N THR A 174 -11.09 10.46 5.25
CA THR A 174 -10.74 11.89 5.29
C THR A 174 -10.54 12.34 6.73
N PRO A 175 -9.31 12.63 7.18
CA PRO A 175 -9.07 13.28 8.46
C PRO A 175 -9.62 14.72 8.48
N ARG A 176 -10.00 15.21 9.66
CA ARG A 176 -10.37 16.61 9.88
C ARG A 176 -9.12 17.45 10.08
N GLU A 177 -9.11 18.63 9.48
CA GLU A 177 -8.16 19.70 9.79
C GLU A 177 -8.00 19.90 11.30
N LYS A 178 -6.81 20.31 11.73
CA LYS A 178 -6.44 20.54 13.14
C LYS A 178 -6.35 19.30 14.03
N SER A 179 -6.85 18.15 13.56
CA SER A 179 -6.58 16.89 14.25
C SER A 179 -5.09 16.56 14.15
N GLY A 180 -4.51 16.07 15.22
CA GLY A 180 -3.06 15.88 15.25
C GLY A 180 -2.52 15.26 16.51
N VAL A 181 -1.19 15.17 16.55
CA VAL A 181 -0.40 14.76 17.71
C VAL A 181 0.49 15.91 18.16
N HIS A 182 0.52 16.14 19.46
CA HIS A 182 1.23 17.24 20.10
C HIS A 182 2.20 16.69 21.12
N ILE A 183 3.41 17.27 21.13
CA ILE A 183 4.46 16.92 22.07
C ILE A 183 4.86 18.18 22.81
N SER A 184 4.78 18.14 24.14
CA SER A 184 5.24 19.22 25.01
C SER A 184 6.62 18.92 25.53
N PHE A 185 7.52 19.88 25.35
CA PHE A 185 8.87 19.84 25.87
C PHE A 185 9.01 20.92 26.93
N LYS A 186 9.22 20.53 28.18
CA LYS A 186 9.50 21.44 29.29
C LYS A 186 10.98 21.80 29.33
N LYS A 187 11.27 23.10 29.37
CA LYS A 187 12.61 23.66 29.56
C LYS A 187 13.01 23.52 31.03
N GLU A 188 14.01 22.69 31.31
CA GLU A 188 14.50 22.50 32.68
C GLU A 188 15.72 23.35 32.98
N LYS A 189 16.65 23.46 32.03
CA LYS A 189 17.90 24.19 32.23
C LYS A 189 18.46 24.75 30.92
N LEU A 190 18.76 26.04 30.91
CA LEU A 190 19.59 26.65 29.88
C LEU A 190 21.03 26.17 30.07
N VAL A 191 21.57 25.52 29.03
CA VAL A 191 22.91 24.94 29.03
C VAL A 191 23.92 25.94 28.48
N GLU A 192 23.57 26.63 27.41
CA GLU A 192 24.48 27.51 26.68
C GLU A 192 23.71 28.57 25.88
N THR A 193 24.32 29.74 25.75
CA THR A 193 23.81 30.86 24.94
C THR A 193 24.93 31.35 24.05
N ILE A 194 24.69 31.40 22.73
CA ILE A 194 25.65 31.81 21.72
C ILE A 194 25.06 33.03 21.00
N GLU A 195 25.75 34.16 21.08
CA GLU A 195 25.42 35.32 20.24
C GLU A 195 25.87 35.04 18.80
N VAL A 196 24.95 35.25 17.85
CA VAL A 196 25.20 35.13 16.41
C VAL A 196 24.76 36.41 15.70
N ASP A 197 25.27 36.65 14.49
CA ASP A 197 25.06 37.92 13.77
C ASP A 197 23.59 38.37 13.65
N ASN A 198 22.64 37.42 13.69
CA ASN A 198 21.19 37.66 13.63
C ASN A 198 20.40 37.18 14.86
N GLY A 199 21.00 37.24 16.05
CA GLY A 199 20.28 37.01 17.31
C GLY A 199 21.02 36.07 18.26
N VAL A 200 20.25 35.25 18.98
CA VAL A 200 20.78 34.37 20.02
C VAL A 200 20.38 32.93 19.71
N GLN A 201 21.35 32.02 19.78
CA GLN A 201 21.11 30.59 19.79
C GLN A 201 21.23 30.07 21.21
N GLU A 202 20.23 29.33 21.67
CA GLU A 202 20.21 28.75 23.01
C GLU A 202 20.18 27.23 22.94
N LYS A 203 20.95 26.60 23.83
CA LYS A 203 20.94 25.16 24.04
C LYS A 203 20.24 24.87 25.35
N TRP A 204 19.19 24.06 25.31
CA TRP A 204 18.39 23.72 26.47
C TRP A 204 18.49 22.22 26.80
N HIS A 205 18.46 21.91 28.09
CA HIS A 205 18.06 20.61 28.59
C HIS A 205 16.55 20.62 28.79
N MET A 206 15.87 19.65 28.17
CA MET A 206 14.42 19.58 28.12
C MET A 206 13.94 18.16 28.38
N VAL A 207 12.72 18.03 28.89
CA VAL A 207 12.02 16.75 29.07
C VAL A 207 10.69 16.78 28.32
N ILE A 208 10.29 15.66 27.74
CA ILE A 208 8.92 15.50 27.24
C ILE A 208 8.05 15.22 28.45
N ASP A 209 7.22 16.18 28.84
CA ASP A 209 6.34 16.05 30.00
C ASP A 209 4.88 15.77 29.59
N ASP A 210 4.56 15.90 28.30
CA ASP A 210 3.22 15.62 27.78
C ASP A 210 3.21 15.19 26.31
N VAL A 211 2.34 14.24 25.98
CA VAL A 211 1.97 13.86 24.61
C VAL A 211 0.46 13.70 24.56
N TYR A 212 -0.19 14.34 23.60
CA TYR A 212 -1.64 14.29 23.46
C TYR A 212 -2.09 14.45 22.02
N PHE A 213 -3.35 14.10 21.77
CA PHE A 213 -3.97 14.23 20.45
C PHE A 213 -5.03 15.31 20.45
N THR A 214 -5.38 15.80 19.27
CA THR A 214 -6.54 16.68 19.09
C THR A 214 -7.48 16.12 18.03
N ASN A 215 -8.77 16.40 18.19
CA ASN A 215 -9.76 16.21 17.14
C ASN A 215 -9.86 17.46 16.24
N GLY A 216 -10.76 17.43 15.26
CA GLY A 216 -10.95 18.55 14.34
C GLY A 216 -11.61 19.79 14.94
N ASP A 217 -12.14 19.70 16.15
CA ASP A 217 -12.67 20.83 16.93
C ASP A 217 -11.60 21.46 17.84
N GLY A 218 -10.43 20.82 17.96
CA GLY A 218 -9.33 21.22 18.83
C GLY A 218 -9.42 20.65 20.24
N ASP A 219 -10.37 19.76 20.51
CA ASP A 219 -10.49 19.12 21.81
C ASP A 219 -9.33 18.16 22.03
N ARG A 220 -8.77 18.21 23.23
CA ARG A 220 -7.66 17.35 23.62
C ARG A 220 -8.15 15.95 23.97
N LEU A 221 -7.54 14.95 23.32
CA LEU A 221 -7.77 13.53 23.52
C LEU A 221 -6.53 12.91 24.20
N LYS A 222 -6.76 12.10 25.23
CA LYS A 222 -5.69 11.40 25.98
C LYS A 222 -5.67 9.90 25.77
N GLU A 223 -6.75 9.32 25.25
CA GLU A 223 -6.90 7.89 25.07
C GLU A 223 -7.29 7.62 23.62
N LEU A 224 -6.32 7.13 22.83
CA LEU A 224 -6.51 6.52 21.52
C LEU A 224 -5.81 5.17 21.54
N SER A 225 -6.43 4.15 20.97
CA SER A 225 -5.78 2.85 20.82
C SER A 225 -4.50 2.99 19.97
N PRO A 226 -3.47 2.14 20.18
CA PRO A 226 -2.26 2.16 19.35
C PRO A 226 -2.55 2.07 17.85
N ILE A 227 -3.66 1.41 17.49
CA ILE A 227 -4.12 1.25 16.11
C ILE A 227 -4.72 2.55 15.58
N ALA A 228 -5.56 3.25 16.36
CA ALA A 228 -6.09 4.55 15.96
C ALA A 228 -4.98 5.60 15.78
N GLN A 229 -3.91 5.51 16.58
CA GLN A 229 -2.74 6.38 16.45
C GLN A 229 -1.97 6.17 15.12
N GLN A 230 -2.07 4.99 14.48
CA GLN A 230 -1.41 4.71 13.20
C GLN A 230 -1.84 5.68 12.08
N LEU A 231 -3.04 6.26 12.18
CA LEU A 231 -3.49 7.31 11.26
C LEU A 231 -2.42 8.42 11.12
N PHE A 232 -1.90 8.92 12.24
CA PHE A 232 -0.94 10.02 12.28
C PHE A 232 0.44 9.64 11.73
N HIS A 233 0.76 8.35 11.65
CA HIS A 233 1.97 7.85 10.98
C HIS A 233 1.77 7.66 9.47
N SER A 234 0.53 7.44 9.04
CA SER A 234 0.18 7.24 7.62
C SER A 234 -0.19 8.54 6.89
N TRP A 235 -0.28 9.66 7.60
CA TRP A 235 -0.69 10.95 7.05
C TRP A 235 0.46 11.96 7.02
N ASP A 236 0.43 12.86 6.03
CA ASP A 236 1.41 13.94 5.93
C ASP A 236 0.95 15.08 6.86
N LEU A 237 1.55 15.15 8.06
CA LEU A 237 1.23 16.18 9.06
C LEU A 237 2.13 17.40 8.89
N THR A 238 1.55 18.59 9.04
CA THR A 238 2.31 19.84 9.09
C THR A 238 2.80 20.06 10.53
N THR A 239 4.12 20.26 10.67
CA THR A 239 4.77 20.56 11.95
C THR A 239 4.89 22.05 12.16
N THR A 240 4.40 22.56 13.28
CA THR A 240 4.64 23.93 13.74
C THR A 240 5.07 23.90 15.21
N GLU A 241 5.79 24.93 15.64
CA GLU A 241 6.22 25.05 17.03
C GLU A 241 5.72 26.34 17.66
N THR A 242 5.31 26.27 18.92
CA THR A 242 5.09 27.46 19.75
C THR A 242 6.07 27.45 20.93
N HIS A 243 6.69 28.60 21.16
CA HIS A 243 7.76 28.77 22.15
C HIS A 243 7.28 29.69 23.27
N SER A 244 7.57 29.29 24.50
CA SER A 244 7.37 30.08 25.71
C SER A 244 8.63 30.02 26.58
N ASP A 245 8.63 30.77 27.68
CA ASP A 245 9.73 30.76 28.65
C ASP A 245 9.94 29.37 29.27
N SER A 246 8.87 28.58 29.39
CA SER A 246 8.88 27.30 30.11
C SER A 246 8.77 26.07 29.21
N HIS A 247 8.20 26.21 28.01
CA HIS A 247 7.92 25.07 27.12
C HIS A 247 8.16 25.41 25.65
N VAL A 248 8.47 24.37 24.89
CA VAL A 248 8.28 24.31 23.44
C VAL A 248 7.17 23.30 23.17
N LEU A 249 6.14 23.70 22.43
CA LEU A 249 5.07 22.81 21.98
C LEU A 249 5.26 22.53 20.50
N MET A 250 5.42 21.27 20.15
CA MET A 250 5.43 20.81 18.78
C MET A 250 4.03 20.32 18.39
N HIS A 251 3.46 20.92 17.35
CA HIS A 251 2.13 20.60 16.83
C HIS A 251 2.27 19.92 15.48
N ASN A 252 1.86 18.66 15.37
CA ASN A 252 1.81 17.91 14.12
C ASN A 252 0.36 17.70 13.74
N VAL A 253 -0.17 18.50 12.82
CA VAL A 253 -1.60 18.57 12.54
C VAL A 253 -1.91 18.37 11.07
N VAL A 254 -3.13 17.90 10.80
CA VAL A 254 -3.69 17.90 9.45
C VAL A 254 -3.99 19.36 9.05
N GLU A 255 -3.32 19.85 8.02
CA GLU A 255 -3.50 21.23 7.52
C GLU A 255 -4.60 21.34 6.46
N GLU A 256 -4.74 20.34 5.59
CA GLU A 256 -5.72 20.32 4.52
C GLU A 256 -6.55 19.04 4.52
N GLN A 257 -7.86 19.15 4.28
CA GLN A 257 -8.73 18.00 4.07
C GLN A 257 -8.45 17.36 2.71
N SER A 258 -7.89 16.16 2.73
CA SER A 258 -7.80 15.28 1.56
C SER A 258 -8.26 13.87 1.91
N SER A 259 -8.27 12.97 0.93
CA SER A 259 -8.66 11.57 1.14
C SER A 259 -7.50 10.64 0.78
N LEU A 260 -7.34 9.57 1.56
CA LEU A 260 -6.37 8.52 1.29
C LEU A 260 -7.09 7.17 1.22
N PHE A 261 -6.66 6.32 0.29
CA PHE A 261 -7.08 4.92 0.27
C PHE A 261 -6.29 4.12 1.31
N ALA A 262 -6.94 3.17 1.98
CA ALA A 262 -6.31 2.33 2.99
C ALA A 262 -5.06 1.62 2.45
N HIS A 263 -5.10 1.08 1.23
CA HIS A 263 -3.92 0.43 0.63
C HIS A 263 -2.69 1.35 0.51
N MET A 264 -2.87 2.67 0.43
CA MET A 264 -1.78 3.65 0.42
C MET A 264 -1.25 3.93 1.83
N ALA A 265 -2.07 3.78 2.87
CA ALA A 265 -1.64 3.93 4.25
C ALA A 265 -0.63 2.82 4.63
N LEU A 266 -0.86 1.59 4.16
CA LEU A 266 0.04 0.46 4.43
C LEU A 266 1.48 0.74 3.99
N THR A 267 1.67 1.26 2.78
CA THR A 267 3.02 1.54 2.26
C THR A 267 3.74 2.56 3.14
N ARG A 268 3.02 3.60 3.60
CA ARG A 268 3.54 4.62 4.52
C ARG A 268 3.86 4.07 5.90
N LEU A 269 2.97 3.24 6.45
CA LEU A 269 3.16 2.59 7.74
C LEU A 269 4.39 1.67 7.72
N LEU A 270 4.56 0.90 6.65
CA LEU A 270 5.71 0.02 6.49
C LEU A 270 7.03 0.78 6.39
N SER A 271 7.07 1.87 5.62
CA SER A 271 8.25 2.76 5.57
C SER A 271 8.59 3.32 6.94
N PHE A 272 7.59 3.75 7.72
CA PHE A 272 7.79 4.27 9.07
C PHE A 272 8.38 3.23 10.03
N HIS A 273 7.85 2.00 10.04
CA HIS A 273 8.32 0.94 10.94
C HIS A 273 9.67 0.38 10.53
N GLY A 274 9.97 0.33 9.23
CA GLY A 274 11.26 -0.14 8.71
C GLY A 274 12.42 0.81 8.99
N ARG A 275 12.15 2.10 9.29
CA ARG A 275 13.16 3.17 9.33
C ARG A 275 14.04 3.21 8.08
N GLU A 276 13.47 2.82 6.95
CA GLU A 276 14.12 2.71 5.65
C GLU A 276 13.30 3.50 4.63
N ASP A 277 13.98 4.14 3.67
CA ASP A 277 13.33 4.90 2.59
C ASP A 277 12.54 3.96 1.64
N GLU A 278 12.85 2.66 1.62
CA GLU A 278 12.20 1.63 0.79
C GLU A 278 11.68 0.46 1.64
N VAL A 279 10.47 -0.02 1.33
CA VAL A 279 9.83 -1.14 2.05
C VAL A 279 10.33 -2.49 1.52
N HIS A 280 10.83 -3.35 2.41
CA HIS A 280 11.28 -4.70 2.10
C HIS A 280 10.14 -5.74 2.08
N TRP A 281 9.33 -5.76 1.01
CA TRP A 281 8.09 -6.56 0.94
C TRP A 281 8.26 -8.07 1.17
N ARG A 282 9.35 -8.69 0.69
CA ARG A 282 9.59 -10.13 0.87
C ARG A 282 9.83 -10.52 2.32
N HIS A 283 10.44 -9.64 3.11
CA HIS A 283 10.63 -9.86 4.54
C HIS A 283 9.27 -9.98 5.25
N HIS A 284 8.30 -9.13 4.86
CA HIS A 284 6.93 -9.17 5.39
C HIS A 284 6.10 -10.37 4.92
N LEU A 285 6.42 -11.01 3.78
CA LEU A 285 5.76 -12.25 3.35
C LEU A 285 6.21 -13.47 4.18
N GLY A 286 7.48 -13.50 4.60
CA GLY A 286 8.05 -14.60 5.36
C GLY A 286 7.83 -14.50 6.88
N GLU A 287 7.82 -13.28 7.41
CA GLU A 287 7.58 -13.03 8.83
C GLU A 287 6.13 -12.63 9.07
N HIS A 288 5.31 -13.58 9.53
CA HIS A 288 3.92 -13.37 9.96
C HIS A 288 3.75 -12.34 11.10
N SER A 289 4.82 -11.67 11.55
CA SER A 289 4.88 -10.90 12.81
C SER A 289 5.01 -9.39 12.67
N ALA A 290 5.33 -8.85 11.49
CA ALA A 290 5.64 -7.41 11.38
C ALA A 290 4.43 -6.53 10.99
N LEU A 291 3.38 -7.12 10.43
CA LEU A 291 2.15 -6.41 10.11
C LEU A 291 1.13 -6.70 11.21
N SER A 292 0.90 -5.73 12.10
CA SER A 292 -0.24 -5.75 13.02
C SER A 292 -1.49 -6.15 12.24
N ASN A 293 -2.22 -7.16 12.73
CA ASN A 293 -3.39 -7.75 12.08
C ASN A 293 -4.31 -6.65 11.55
N ILE A 294 -4.45 -6.56 10.23
CA ILE A 294 -5.29 -5.57 9.55
C ILE A 294 -6.76 -5.51 10.00
N GLN A 295 -7.34 -6.55 10.61
CA GLN A 295 -8.70 -6.41 11.16
C GLN A 295 -8.80 -5.23 12.16
N ASP A 296 -7.65 -4.75 12.64
CA ASP A 296 -7.51 -3.57 13.43
C ASP A 296 -7.50 -2.23 12.66
N TYR A 297 -6.93 -2.12 11.45
CA TYR A 297 -6.70 -0.78 10.84
C TYR A 297 -7.99 -0.02 10.56
N ARG A 298 -8.98 -0.67 9.92
CA ARG A 298 -10.30 -0.07 9.70
C ARG A 298 -10.97 0.31 11.03
N LYS A 299 -10.85 -0.54 12.05
CA LYS A 299 -11.37 -0.28 13.40
C LYS A 299 -10.70 0.94 14.03
N GLY A 300 -9.40 1.16 13.82
CA GLY A 300 -8.70 2.37 14.25
C GLY A 300 -9.20 3.63 13.51
N ILE A 301 -9.49 3.52 12.21
CA ILE A 301 -10.10 4.63 11.46
C ILE A 301 -11.53 4.92 11.94
N GLU A 302 -12.31 3.88 12.26
CA GLU A 302 -13.65 4.01 12.85
C GLU A 302 -13.59 4.60 14.26
N GLU A 303 -12.61 4.23 15.09
CA GLU A 303 -12.37 4.87 16.39
C GLU A 303 -12.06 6.37 16.21
N ASN A 304 -11.18 6.71 15.26
CA ASN A 304 -10.88 8.10 14.93
C ASN A 304 -12.11 8.87 14.41
N LEU A 305 -13.05 8.21 13.73
CA LEU A 305 -14.32 8.82 13.31
C LEU A 305 -15.16 9.19 14.55
N HIS A 306 -15.29 8.28 15.52
CA HIS A 306 -16.01 8.55 16.77
C HIS A 306 -15.32 9.62 17.63
N ALA A 307 -13.98 9.67 17.60
CA ALA A 307 -13.20 10.69 18.29
C ALA A 307 -13.22 12.07 17.61
N GLY A 308 -13.86 12.19 16.43
CA GLY A 308 -13.90 13.44 15.67
C GLY A 308 -12.57 13.80 15.00
N ILE A 309 -11.65 12.85 14.84
CA ILE A 309 -10.38 12.99 14.10
C ILE A 309 -10.61 12.71 12.61
N VAL A 310 -11.40 11.70 12.28
CA VAL A 310 -11.81 11.38 10.90
C VAL A 310 -13.20 11.97 10.66
N ARG A 311 -13.41 12.53 9.47
CA ARG A 311 -14.67 13.11 9.03
C ARG A 311 -15.53 12.12 8.26
N TYR A 312 -14.89 11.39 7.35
CA TYR A 312 -15.57 10.51 6.41
C TYR A 312 -14.82 9.19 6.25
N ILE A 313 -15.59 8.12 6.08
CA ILE A 313 -15.13 6.81 5.61
C ILE A 313 -16.01 6.47 4.39
N PHE A 314 -15.39 6.10 3.28
CA PHE A 314 -16.07 5.79 2.03
C PHE A 314 -15.75 4.36 1.60
N ASP A 315 -16.79 3.52 1.56
CA ASP A 315 -16.79 2.27 0.83
C ASP A 315 -17.18 2.56 -0.62
N ILE A 316 -16.28 2.26 -1.57
CA ILE A 316 -16.39 2.72 -2.96
C ILE A 316 -16.87 1.58 -3.84
N GLU A 317 -18.03 1.76 -4.46
CA GLU A 317 -18.56 0.81 -5.43
C GLU A 317 -18.08 1.16 -6.86
N PRO A 318 -17.79 0.15 -7.71
CA PRO A 318 -17.43 0.39 -9.09
C PRO A 318 -18.62 0.96 -9.86
N ALA A 319 -18.37 1.90 -10.77
CA ALA A 319 -19.44 2.47 -11.59
C ALA A 319 -20.12 1.42 -12.50
N ASN A 320 -19.39 0.38 -12.91
CA ASN A 320 -19.92 -0.76 -13.65
C ASN A 320 -19.59 -2.05 -12.90
N MET A 321 -20.61 -2.63 -12.25
CA MET A 321 -20.46 -3.90 -11.55
C MET A 321 -20.25 -5.06 -12.56
N PRO A 322 -19.18 -5.86 -12.42
CA PRO A 322 -19.00 -7.06 -13.24
C PRO A 322 -20.10 -8.10 -13.02
N ILE A 323 -20.42 -8.88 -14.05
CA ILE A 323 -21.51 -9.88 -14.01
C ILE A 323 -21.29 -10.92 -12.91
N PHE A 324 -20.04 -11.33 -12.66
CA PHE A 324 -19.73 -12.33 -11.64
C PHE A 324 -19.92 -11.85 -10.19
N LEU A 325 -20.24 -10.56 -10.00
CA LEU A 325 -20.55 -9.94 -8.70
C LEU A 325 -22.01 -9.44 -8.61
N LYS A 326 -22.84 -9.74 -9.61
CA LYS A 326 -24.25 -9.33 -9.65
C LYS A 326 -25.19 -10.36 -9.05
#